data_AF-B9ACQ3-F1
#
_entry.id   AF-B9ACQ3-F1
#
_cell.length_a   1.000
_cell.length_b   1.000
_cell.length_c   1.000
_cell.angle_alpha   90.00
_cell.angle_beta   90.00
_cell.angle_gamma   90.00
#
_symmetry.space_group_name_H-M   'P 1'
#
loop_
_entity.id
_entity.type
_entity.pdbx_description
1 polymer ?
#
loop_
_entity_poly.entity_id
_entity_poly.type
_entity_poly.pdbx_seq_one_letter_code
_entity_poly.pdbx_strand_id
1 'polypeptide(L)'
;MSKFCPNCGEKQDNESSKFCPNCGANLSVNSDKTKVNKSNNSIKCMYCGSDIPIGSDKCFKCGKYLNPAANEKHTAVIVIGYICSFIPFVSLISFILGIYLLTRPNKEVHKHGIIIIVLTIIVAIIAVALWIDYINYVNAVKSYSYYDSYDSYYYY
;
A
#
# COMPACT_ATOMS: atom_id res chain seq x y z
N MET A 1 47.52 19.94 1.95
CA MET A 1 46.56 20.04 3.08
C MET A 1 46.09 18.62 3.37
N SER A 2 46.16 18.13 4.60
CA SER A 2 45.74 16.75 4.91
C SER A 2 44.23 16.58 4.73
N LYS A 3 43.82 15.66 3.85
CA LYS A 3 42.41 15.35 3.57
C LYS A 3 41.95 14.26 4.53
N PHE A 4 40.73 14.34 5.06
CA PHE A 4 40.17 13.31 5.93
C PHE A 4 39.12 12.48 5.18
N CYS A 5 39.03 11.18 5.48
CA CYS A 5 38.00 10.34 4.91
C CYS A 5 36.60 10.75 5.44
N PRO A 6 35.61 11.02 4.58
CA PRO A 6 34.28 11.43 5.02
C PRO A 6 33.48 10.30 5.71
N ASN A 7 33.92 9.04 5.58
CA ASN A 7 33.21 7.89 6.14
C ASN A 7 33.77 7.46 7.51
N CYS A 8 35.09 7.42 7.68
CA CYS A 8 35.72 6.96 8.93
C CYS A 8 36.55 8.00 9.66
N GLY A 9 36.76 9.20 9.09
CA GLY A 9 37.56 10.26 9.72
C GLY A 9 39.08 10.05 9.69
N GLU A 10 39.57 8.98 9.05
CA GLU A 10 41.01 8.71 8.95
C GLU A 10 41.73 9.77 8.10
N LYS A 11 42.91 10.19 8.56
CA LYS A 11 43.76 11.13 7.83
C LYS A 11 44.32 10.46 6.57
N GLN A 12 44.06 11.04 5.42
CA GLN A 12 44.59 10.60 4.13
C GLN A 12 45.79 11.48 3.78
N ASP A 13 46.97 10.89 3.90
CA ASP A 13 48.23 11.55 3.57
C ASP A 13 48.51 11.53 2.06
N ASN A 14 47.81 10.67 1.32
CA ASN A 14 47.98 10.48 -0.13
C ASN A 14 46.81 11.07 -0.90
N GLU A 15 47.04 12.15 -1.65
CA GLU A 15 45.99 12.83 -2.43
C GLU A 15 45.45 11.99 -3.62
N SER A 16 46.11 10.87 -3.97
CA SER A 16 45.84 10.08 -5.18
C SER A 16 45.22 8.68 -4.96
N SER A 17 44.93 8.26 -3.73
CA SER A 17 44.33 6.94 -3.48
C SER A 17 42.83 6.93 -3.79
N LYS A 18 42.42 6.10 -4.76
CA LYS A 18 41.01 5.95 -5.19
C LYS A 18 40.10 5.38 -4.09
N PHE A 19 40.65 4.73 -3.07
CA PHE A 19 39.92 4.12 -1.96
C PHE A 19 40.63 4.40 -0.63
N CYS A 20 39.86 4.53 0.44
CA CYS A 20 40.38 4.69 1.80
C CYS A 20 40.95 3.35 2.30
N PRO A 21 42.22 3.30 2.76
CA PRO A 21 42.85 2.06 3.23
C PRO A 21 42.25 1.54 4.55
N ASN A 22 41.63 2.39 5.36
CA ASN A 22 41.06 1.99 6.65
C ASN A 22 39.63 1.42 6.50
N CYS A 23 38.75 2.10 5.74
CA CYS A 23 37.34 1.70 5.63
C CYS A 23 36.90 1.21 4.24
N GLY A 24 37.78 1.23 3.24
CA GLY A 24 37.45 0.82 1.86
C GLY A 24 36.58 1.81 1.07
N ALA A 25 36.22 2.97 1.61
CA ALA A 25 35.37 3.94 0.94
C ALA A 25 36.04 4.52 -0.32
N ASN A 26 35.30 4.61 -1.44
CA ASN A 26 35.80 5.16 -2.69
C ASN A 26 35.91 6.71 -2.60
N LEU A 27 37.13 7.23 -2.81
CA LEU A 27 37.48 8.65 -2.73
C LEU A 27 37.59 9.33 -4.11
N SER A 28 37.47 8.57 -5.21
CA SER A 28 37.59 9.09 -6.59
C SER A 28 36.31 9.78 -7.10
N VAL A 29 35.28 9.91 -6.27
CA VAL A 29 34.01 10.56 -6.60
C VAL A 29 34.01 11.99 -6.07
N ASN A 30 34.94 12.81 -6.55
CA ASN A 30 34.95 14.26 -6.32
C ASN A 30 35.06 14.99 -7.66
N SER A 31 34.02 14.85 -8.48
CA SER A 31 33.49 15.83 -9.44
C SER A 31 32.21 15.19 -10.02
N ASP A 32 31.08 15.90 -9.93
CA ASP A 32 29.84 15.57 -10.65
C ASP A 32 28.94 14.43 -10.14
N LYS A 33 28.62 14.41 -8.84
CA LYS A 33 27.28 13.94 -8.41
C LYS A 33 26.62 14.96 -7.50
N THR A 34 25.66 15.65 -8.10
CA THR A 34 24.45 16.21 -7.49
C THR A 34 24.68 17.11 -6.28
N LYS A 35 24.48 18.41 -6.49
CA LYS A 35 24.25 19.44 -5.47
C LYS A 35 23.28 18.95 -4.38
N VAL A 36 23.80 18.29 -3.35
CA VAL A 36 23.22 18.36 -2.01
C VAL A 36 23.86 19.61 -1.42
N ASN A 37 23.18 20.74 -1.61
CA ASN A 37 23.56 22.00 -1.00
C ASN A 37 23.46 21.81 0.53
N LYS A 38 24.57 21.47 1.15
CA LYS A 38 24.78 21.52 2.60
C LYS A 38 24.97 22.98 3.01
N SER A 39 23.99 23.83 2.72
CA SER A 39 23.95 25.25 3.12
C SER A 39 22.57 25.88 2.89
N ASN A 40 21.51 25.26 3.40
CA ASN A 40 20.28 25.92 3.82
C ASN A 40 19.40 24.85 4.45
N ASN A 41 18.84 25.14 5.63
CA ASN A 41 18.02 24.20 6.40
C ASN A 41 16.64 23.93 5.76
N SER A 42 16.53 24.12 4.45
CA SER A 42 15.27 24.20 3.70
C SER A 42 15.39 23.61 2.30
N ILE A 43 14.44 22.75 1.94
CA ILE A 43 14.24 22.21 0.59
C ILE A 43 13.17 23.03 -0.14
N LYS A 44 13.32 23.18 -1.47
CA LYS A 44 12.35 23.93 -2.27
C LYS A 44 11.19 23.02 -2.69
N CYS A 45 9.95 23.50 -2.54
CA CYS A 45 8.77 22.75 -2.97
C CYS A 45 8.71 22.63 -4.50
N MET A 46 8.62 21.40 -5.03
CA MET A 46 8.48 21.16 -6.47
C MET A 46 7.16 21.67 -7.09
N TYR A 47 6.15 21.93 -6.25
CA TYR A 47 4.81 22.33 -6.73
C TYR A 47 4.56 23.84 -6.68
N CYS A 48 5.06 24.52 -5.64
CA CYS A 48 4.80 25.96 -5.43
C CYS A 48 6.05 26.82 -5.25
N GLY A 49 7.24 26.20 -5.22
CA GLY A 49 8.51 26.91 -5.10
C GLY A 49 8.82 27.47 -3.70
N SER A 50 8.00 27.23 -2.67
CA SER A 50 8.28 27.70 -1.31
C SER A 50 9.42 26.93 -0.66
N ASP A 51 10.16 27.57 0.24
CA ASP A 51 11.14 26.91 1.09
C ASP A 51 10.44 26.13 2.22
N ILE A 52 10.82 24.87 2.41
CA ILE A 52 10.24 23.95 3.39
C ILE A 52 11.37 23.44 4.29
N PRO A 53 11.22 23.48 5.62
CA PRO A 53 12.25 22.96 6.52
C PRO A 53 12.48 21.45 6.33
N ILE A 54 13.75 21.05 6.42
CA ILE A 54 14.17 19.64 6.30
C ILE A 54 13.46 18.80 7.37
N GLY A 55 12.88 17.66 6.97
CA GLY A 55 12.12 16.76 7.86
C GLY A 55 10.60 16.96 7.82
N SER A 56 10.08 17.91 7.03
CA SER A 56 8.63 18.03 6.82
C SER A 56 8.15 17.04 5.76
N ASP A 57 7.06 16.32 6.03
CA ASP A 57 6.44 15.43 5.02
C ASP A 57 5.55 16.19 4.02
N LYS A 58 5.06 17.37 4.43
CA LYS A 58 4.05 18.17 3.72
C LYS A 58 4.48 19.62 3.63
N CYS A 59 4.17 20.25 2.50
CA CYS A 59 4.36 21.68 2.32
C CYS A 59 3.26 22.46 3.06
N PHE A 60 3.66 23.39 3.94
CA PHE A 60 2.74 24.25 4.69
C PHE A 60 2.03 25.30 3.82
N LYS A 61 2.61 25.67 2.66
CA LYS A 61 2.06 26.69 1.77
C LYS A 61 1.07 26.13 0.74
N CYS A 62 1.41 25.03 0.07
CA CYS A 62 0.56 24.44 -0.97
C CYS A 62 -0.24 23.20 -0.49
N GLY A 63 0.05 22.68 0.70
CA GLY A 63 -0.64 21.51 1.25
C GLY A 63 -0.34 20.18 0.56
N LYS A 64 0.61 20.14 -0.38
CA LYS A 64 1.03 18.87 -1.02
C LYS A 64 2.14 18.19 -0.23
N TYR A 65 2.14 16.87 -0.25
CA TYR A 65 3.24 16.06 0.29
C TYR A 65 4.50 16.23 -0.56
N LEU A 66 5.67 16.12 0.05
CA LEU A 66 6.93 16.19 -0.68
C LEU A 66 7.25 14.91 -1.44
N ASN A 67 6.71 13.78 -0.97
CA ASN A 67 6.69 12.54 -1.71
C ASN A 67 5.57 12.60 -2.78
N PRO A 68 5.89 12.57 -4.09
CA PRO A 68 4.88 12.59 -5.14
C PRO A 68 3.91 11.40 -5.06
N ALA A 69 4.37 10.25 -4.55
CA ALA A 69 3.53 9.06 -4.32
C ALA A 69 2.50 9.23 -3.18
N ALA A 70 2.61 10.29 -2.38
CA ALA A 70 1.60 10.62 -1.37
C ALA A 70 0.54 11.61 -1.89
N ASN A 71 0.77 12.23 -3.05
CA ASN A 71 -0.16 13.18 -3.68
C ASN A 71 -1.07 12.56 -4.75
N GLU A 72 -0.89 11.28 -5.06
CA GLU A 72 -1.74 10.56 -6.01
C GLU A 72 -3.17 10.48 -5.47
N LYS A 73 -4.14 10.72 -6.37
CA LYS A 73 -5.57 10.68 -6.04
C LYS A 73 -6.01 9.22 -5.88
N HIS A 74 -5.89 8.68 -4.67
CA HIS A 74 -6.34 7.33 -4.32
C HIS A 74 -7.87 7.20 -4.18
N THR A 75 -8.62 8.29 -4.38
CA THR A 75 -10.08 8.33 -4.26
C THR A 75 -10.78 7.29 -5.15
N ALA A 76 -10.30 7.08 -6.38
CA ALA A 76 -10.92 6.12 -7.29
C ALA A 76 -10.81 4.68 -6.77
N VAL A 77 -9.63 4.28 -6.27
CA VAL A 77 -9.39 2.94 -5.73
C VAL A 77 -10.24 2.69 -4.48
N ILE A 78 -10.36 3.69 -3.62
CA ILE A 78 -11.19 3.62 -2.41
C ILE A 78 -12.67 3.44 -2.80
N VAL A 79 -13.18 4.25 -3.72
CA VAL A 79 -14.58 4.18 -4.19
C VAL A 79 -14.87 2.82 -4.84
N ILE A 80 -13.98 2.34 -5.71
CA ILE A 80 -14.10 1.02 -6.35
C ILE A 80 -14.09 -0.09 -5.29
N GLY A 81 -13.20 -0.01 -4.30
CA GLY A 81 -13.13 -0.97 -3.20
C GLY A 81 -14.44 -1.08 -2.41
N TYR A 82 -15.08 0.06 -2.11
CA TYR A 82 -16.40 0.04 -1.45
C TYR A 82 -17.51 -0.54 -2.33
N ILE A 83 -17.57 -0.17 -3.62
CA ILE A 83 -18.60 -0.68 -4.54
C ILE A 83 -18.48 -2.20 -4.71
N CYS A 84 -17.25 -2.71 -4.91
CA CYS A 84 -16.99 -4.13 -5.09
C CYS A 84 -17.20 -4.95 -3.79
N SER A 85 -17.20 -4.32 -2.61
CA SER A 85 -17.44 -5.02 -1.34
C SER A 85 -18.88 -5.52 -1.18
N PHE A 86 -19.84 -4.98 -1.94
CA PHE A 86 -21.25 -5.41 -1.88
C PHE A 86 -21.56 -6.60 -2.78
N ILE A 87 -20.63 -7.00 -3.65
CA ILE A 87 -20.84 -8.08 -4.62
C ILE A 87 -20.07 -9.31 -4.12
N PRO A 88 -20.75 -10.31 -3.53
CA PRO A 88 -20.09 -11.44 -2.86
C PRO A 88 -19.22 -12.29 -3.81
N PHE A 89 -19.52 -12.32 -5.11
CA PHE A 89 -18.71 -13.00 -6.12
C PHE A 89 -17.35 -12.32 -6.41
N VAL A 90 -17.17 -11.06 -6.03
CA VAL A 90 -15.97 -10.25 -6.32
C VAL A 90 -15.07 -10.11 -5.08
N SER A 91 -15.41 -10.81 -3.99
CA SER A 91 -14.77 -10.67 -2.66
C SER A 91 -13.24 -10.81 -2.67
N LEU A 92 -12.68 -11.62 -3.56
CA LEU A 92 -11.23 -11.79 -3.69
C LEU A 92 -10.53 -10.52 -4.20
N ILE A 93 -11.14 -9.82 -5.17
CA ILE A 93 -10.59 -8.58 -5.73
C ILE A 93 -10.66 -7.46 -4.68
N SER A 94 -11.76 -7.36 -3.94
CA SER A 94 -11.93 -6.39 -2.85
C SER A 94 -10.89 -6.59 -1.74
N PHE A 95 -10.58 -7.84 -1.39
CA PHE A 95 -9.56 -8.17 -0.40
C PHE A 95 -8.15 -7.72 -0.83
N ILE A 96 -7.78 -7.97 -2.09
CA ILE A 96 -6.50 -7.56 -2.67
C ILE A 96 -6.37 -6.02 -2.67
N LEU A 97 -7.44 -5.31 -3.05
CA LEU A 97 -7.46 -3.84 -3.03
C LEU A 97 -7.37 -3.29 -1.60
N GLY A 98 -8.02 -3.93 -0.64
CA GLY A 98 -7.87 -3.61 0.79
C GLY A 98 -6.42 -3.68 1.24
N ILE A 99 -5.73 -4.81 0.98
CA ILE A 99 -4.31 -4.99 1.33
C ILE A 99 -3.42 -3.96 0.61
N TYR A 100 -3.68 -3.68 -0.66
CA TYR A 100 -2.95 -2.66 -1.41
C TYR A 100 -3.04 -1.28 -0.71
N LEU A 101 -4.23 -0.90 -0.23
CA LEU A 101 -4.43 0.35 0.51
C LEU A 101 -3.71 0.37 1.87
N LEU A 102 -3.53 -0.78 2.54
CA LEU A 102 -2.74 -0.87 3.78
C LEU A 102 -1.23 -0.66 3.57
N THR A 103 -0.71 -1.00 2.40
CA THR A 103 0.73 -0.86 2.09
C THR A 103 1.11 0.59 1.78
N ARG A 104 0.12 1.50 1.65
CA ARG A 104 0.36 2.91 1.37
C ARG A 104 0.77 3.70 2.62
N PRO A 105 1.74 4.63 2.50
CA PRO A 105 2.26 5.42 3.63
C PRO A 105 1.26 6.47 4.16
N ASN A 106 0.17 6.74 3.43
CA ASN A 106 -0.83 7.72 3.84
C ASN A 106 -1.75 7.13 4.92
N LYS A 107 -1.68 7.67 6.14
CA LYS A 107 -2.47 7.23 7.30
C LYS A 107 -3.98 7.25 7.06
N GLU A 108 -4.49 8.20 6.26
CA GLU A 108 -5.93 8.27 5.96
C GLU A 108 -6.37 7.14 5.02
N VAL A 109 -5.54 6.82 4.02
CA VAL A 109 -5.80 5.71 3.08
C VAL A 109 -5.76 4.36 3.81
N HIS A 110 -4.87 4.23 4.79
CA HIS A 110 -4.73 3.02 5.60
C HIS A 110 -6.03 2.70 6.37
N LYS A 111 -6.66 3.71 6.99
CA LYS A 111 -7.94 3.52 7.71
C LYS A 111 -9.04 3.00 6.80
N HIS A 112 -9.15 3.54 5.59
CA HIS A 112 -10.12 3.05 4.60
C HIS A 112 -9.81 1.61 4.16
N GLY A 113 -8.54 1.26 3.97
CA GLY A 113 -8.12 -0.11 3.66
C GLY A 113 -8.59 -1.11 4.71
N ILE A 114 -8.41 -0.79 6.00
CA ILE A 114 -8.88 -1.63 7.12
C ILE A 114 -10.40 -1.79 7.09
N ILE A 115 -11.14 -0.69 6.92
CA ILE A 115 -12.61 -0.70 6.88
C ILE A 115 -13.11 -1.59 5.73
N ILE A 116 -12.52 -1.47 4.54
CA ILE A 116 -12.89 -2.28 3.37
C ILE A 116 -12.67 -3.77 3.65
N ILE A 117 -11.55 -4.16 4.27
CA ILE A 117 -11.29 -5.56 4.63
C ILE A 117 -12.33 -6.07 5.63
N VAL A 118 -12.62 -5.30 6.68
CA VAL A 118 -13.60 -5.69 7.70
C VAL A 118 -14.99 -5.86 7.08
N LEU A 119 -15.44 -4.92 6.25
CA LEU A 119 -16.71 -5.01 5.52
C LEU A 119 -16.76 -6.23 4.61
N THR A 120 -15.66 -6.51 3.89
CA THR A 120 -15.57 -7.69 3.01
C THR A 120 -15.74 -8.99 3.80
N ILE A 121 -15.12 -9.11 4.97
CA ILE A 121 -15.25 -10.30 5.83
C ILE A 121 -16.69 -10.45 6.33
N ILE A 122 -17.32 -9.36 6.78
CA ILE A 122 -18.71 -9.40 7.26
C ILE A 122 -19.68 -9.83 6.16
N VAL A 123 -19.57 -9.23 4.96
CA VAL A 123 -20.42 -9.57 3.81
C VAL A 123 -20.17 -11.02 3.37
N ALA A 124 -18.94 -11.49 3.39
CA ALA A 124 -18.61 -12.88 3.06
C ALA A 124 -19.26 -13.88 4.04
N ILE A 125 -19.26 -13.59 5.35
CA ILE A 125 -19.92 -14.45 6.35
C ILE A 125 -21.43 -14.52 6.09
N ILE A 126 -22.07 -13.37 5.85
CA ILE A 126 -23.51 -13.32 5.53
C ILE A 126 -23.81 -14.10 4.24
N ALA A 127 -22.99 -13.93 3.20
CA ALA A 127 -23.15 -14.64 1.94
C ALA A 127 -23.03 -16.16 2.11
N VAL A 128 -22.07 -16.64 2.91
CA VAL A 128 -21.91 -18.07 3.20
C VAL A 128 -23.11 -18.62 3.97
N ALA A 129 -23.64 -17.90 4.96
CA ALA A 129 -24.82 -18.31 5.70
C ALA A 129 -26.04 -18.47 4.77
N LEU A 130 -26.31 -17.46 3.94
CA LEU A 130 -27.40 -17.53 2.94
C LEU A 130 -27.19 -18.66 1.94
N TRP A 131 -25.94 -18.97 1.58
CA TRP A 131 -25.63 -20.06 0.66
C TRP A 131 -25.89 -21.43 1.28
N ILE A 132 -25.58 -21.61 2.57
CA ILE A 132 -25.89 -22.83 3.33
C ILE A 132 -27.41 -23.03 3.41
N ASP A 133 -28.16 -21.98 3.77
CA ASP A 133 -29.63 -22.04 3.82
C ASP A 133 -30.23 -22.39 2.46
N TYR A 134 -29.70 -21.80 1.38
CA TYR A 134 -30.10 -22.12 0.01
C TYR A 134 -29.85 -23.61 -0.33
N ILE A 135 -28.67 -24.15 0.02
CA ILE A 135 -28.36 -25.57 -0.21
C ILE A 135 -29.32 -26.46 0.59
N ASN A 136 -29.60 -26.13 1.85
CA ASN A 136 -30.52 -26.89 2.69
C ASN A 136 -31.94 -26.89 2.12
N TYR A 137 -32.42 -25.73 1.67
CA TYR A 137 -33.72 -25.59 1.00
C TYR A 137 -33.81 -26.45 -0.26
N VAL A 138 -32.81 -26.38 -1.15
CA VAL A 138 -32.78 -27.16 -2.39
C VAL A 138 -32.75 -28.67 -2.08
N ASN A 139 -31.96 -29.09 -1.09
CA ASN A 139 -31.89 -30.49 -0.68
C ASN A 139 -33.23 -30.99 -0.09
N ALA A 140 -33.93 -30.17 0.68
CA ALA A 140 -35.25 -30.52 1.23
C ALA A 140 -36.33 -30.64 0.14
N VAL A 141 -36.32 -29.76 -0.85
CA VAL A 141 -37.24 -29.88 -2.01
C VAL A 141 -36.91 -31.13 -2.83
N LYS A 142 -35.62 -31.43 -3.03
CA LYS A 142 -35.20 -32.62 -3.78
C LYS A 142 -35.58 -33.91 -3.07
N SER A 143 -35.46 -33.98 -1.74
CA SER A 143 -35.92 -35.15 -0.98
C SER A 143 -37.43 -35.30 -1.07
N TYR A 144 -38.20 -34.21 -0.95
CA TYR A 144 -39.66 -34.25 -1.09
C TYR A 144 -40.11 -34.77 -2.47
N SER A 145 -39.53 -34.23 -3.55
CA SER A 145 -39.81 -34.68 -4.92
C SER A 145 -39.40 -36.13 -5.18
N TYR A 146 -38.35 -36.61 -4.52
CA TYR A 146 -37.96 -38.02 -4.58
C TYR A 146 -39.04 -38.89 -3.94
N TYR A 147 -39.43 -38.64 -2.69
CA TYR A 147 -40.45 -39.44 -1.99
C TYR A 147 -41.80 -39.51 -2.70
N ASP A 148 -42.29 -38.40 -3.25
CA ASP A 148 -43.57 -38.34 -3.96
C ASP A 148 -43.57 -39.23 -5.22
N SER A 149 -42.43 -39.29 -5.91
CA SER A 149 -42.23 -40.21 -7.03
C SER A 149 -42.25 -41.68 -6.58
N TYR A 150 -41.60 -42.03 -5.47
CA TYR A 150 -41.57 -43.42 -4.98
C TYR A 150 -42.96 -43.92 -4.55
N ASP A 151 -43.73 -43.10 -3.84
CA ASP A 151 -45.08 -43.50 -3.42
C ASP A 151 -45.98 -43.78 -4.64
N SER A 152 -45.86 -42.98 -5.71
CA SER A 152 -46.59 -43.25 -6.96
C SER A 152 -46.22 -44.57 -7.64
N TYR A 153 -45.06 -45.19 -7.37
CA TYR A 153 -44.67 -46.46 -7.97
C TYR A 153 -45.20 -47.70 -7.22
N TYR A 154 -45.55 -47.59 -5.94
CA TYR A 154 -45.97 -48.74 -5.13
C TYR A 154 -47.49 -48.91 -5.00
N TYR A 155 -48.28 -47.92 -5.44
CA TYR A 155 -49.75 -47.96 -5.43
C TYR A 155 -50.40 -48.24 -6.80
N TYR A 156 -49.64 -48.73 -7.77
CA TYR A 156 -50.11 -49.30 -9.04
C TYR A 156 -49.65 -50.75 -9.19
#